data_AF-A0A1G8GSA4-F1
#
_entry.id   AF-A0A1G8GSA4-F1
#
_cell.length_a   1.000
_cell.length_b   1.000
_cell.length_c   1.000
_cell.angle_alpha   90.00
_cell.angle_beta   90.00
_cell.angle_gamma   90.00
#
_symmetry.space_group_name_H-M   'P 1'
#
loop_
_entity.id
_entity.type
_entity.pdbx_description
1 polymer ?
#
loop_
_entity_poly.entity_id
_entity_poly.type
_entity_poly.pdbx_seq_one_letter_code
_entity_poly.pdbx_strand_id
1 'polypeptide(L)'
;MPMTPPSHLDGARVLAWAWSGLPFGHVTSEDGAAPIAIHGLAVCRYGDEAQVYRFSCDAHWDTVQDEVYASEHDAREQLPAQYRAVAAVWNTP
;
A
#
# COMPACT_ATOMS: atom_id res chain seq x y z
N MET A 1 -3.81 3.15 15.97
CA MET A 1 -3.86 1.83 15.31
C MET A 1 -4.91 1.95 14.19
N PRO A 2 -4.63 1.47 12.98
CA PRO A 2 -4.61 0.02 12.74
C PRO A 2 -3.22 -0.45 12.33
N MET A 3 -2.66 -1.40 13.09
CA MET A 3 -1.45 -2.14 12.71
C MET A 3 -1.71 -3.20 11.63
N THR A 4 -2.99 -3.46 11.33
CA THR A 4 -3.44 -4.52 10.42
C THR A 4 -4.55 -3.97 9.52
N PRO A 5 -4.49 -4.20 8.20
CA PRO A 5 -5.55 -3.81 7.27
C PRO A 5 -6.78 -4.72 7.43
N PRO A 6 -7.93 -4.31 6.88
CA PRO A 6 -9.03 -5.22 6.61
C PRO A 6 -8.61 -6.34 5.64
N SER A 7 -9.38 -7.43 5.59
CA SER A 7 -9.10 -8.55 4.68
C SER A 7 -9.23 -8.20 3.20
N HIS A 8 -10.02 -7.15 2.90
CA HIS A 8 -10.17 -6.61 1.56
C HIS A 8 -10.06 -5.09 1.60
N LEU A 9 -9.35 -4.52 0.63
CA LEU A 9 -9.25 -3.09 0.37
C LEU A 9 -9.80 -2.84 -1.04
N ASP A 10 -10.71 -1.89 -1.22
CA ASP A 10 -11.39 -1.63 -2.51
C ASP A 10 -11.96 -2.87 -3.22
N GLY A 11 -12.29 -3.93 -2.47
CA GLY A 11 -12.77 -5.21 -3.02
C GLY A 11 -11.66 -6.18 -3.45
N ALA A 12 -10.39 -5.77 -3.44
CA ALA A 12 -9.24 -6.66 -3.61
C ALA A 12 -8.88 -7.33 -2.29
N ARG A 13 -8.56 -8.63 -2.33
CA ARG A 13 -8.10 -9.38 -1.16
C ARG A 13 -6.67 -8.97 -0.80
N VAL A 14 -6.42 -8.67 0.47
CA VAL A 14 -5.07 -8.40 0.97
C VAL A 14 -4.28 -9.71 1.08
N LEU A 15 -3.12 -9.76 0.43
CA LEU A 15 -2.19 -10.89 0.45
C LEU A 15 -1.00 -10.64 1.38
N ALA A 16 -0.53 -9.39 1.42
CA ALA A 16 0.51 -8.94 2.34
C ALA A 16 0.34 -7.45 2.65
N TRP A 17 0.87 -6.99 3.77
CA TRP A 17 0.82 -5.57 4.12
C TRP A 17 2.01 -5.13 4.96
N ALA A 18 2.35 -3.85 4.88
CA ALA A 18 3.29 -3.19 5.75
C ALA A 18 2.64 -1.92 6.31
N TRP A 19 2.86 -1.66 7.59
CA TRP A 19 2.38 -0.45 8.24
C TRP A 19 3.48 0.15 9.11
N SER A 20 3.57 1.48 9.12
CA SER A 20 4.54 2.20 9.93
C SER A 20 3.93 3.43 10.58
N GLY A 21 4.32 3.69 11.83
CA GLY A 21 3.94 4.92 12.54
C GLY A 21 4.56 6.18 11.91
N LEU A 22 5.64 6.01 11.15
CA LEU A 22 6.22 7.04 10.29
C LEU A 22 5.81 6.79 8.84
N PRO A 23 5.49 7.84 8.06
CA PRO A 23 5.05 7.65 6.69
C PRO A 23 6.17 7.07 5.82
N PHE A 24 5.83 6.06 5.01
CA PHE A 24 6.70 5.53 3.96
C PHE A 24 7.06 6.60 2.94
N GLY A 25 6.10 7.47 2.64
CA GLY A 25 6.23 8.59 1.73
C GLY A 25 4.99 9.47 1.73
N HIS A 26 4.93 10.39 0.78
CA HIS A 26 3.79 11.29 0.61
C HIS A 26 3.34 11.29 -0.84
N VAL A 27 2.02 11.32 -1.05
CA VAL A 27 1.41 11.51 -2.37
C VAL A 27 0.89 12.92 -2.45
N THR A 28 1.35 13.69 -3.43
CA THR A 28 0.79 15.01 -3.73
C THR A 28 -0.60 14.84 -4.32
N SER A 29 -1.60 15.48 -3.70
CA SER A 29 -2.95 15.58 -4.25
C SER A 29 -2.95 16.54 -5.46
N GLU A 30 -3.66 16.17 -6.52
CA GLU A 30 -3.76 16.97 -7.75
C GLU A 30 -4.56 18.26 -7.55
N ASP A 31 -5.45 18.30 -6.55
CA ASP A 31 -6.30 19.46 -6.24
C ASP A 31 -5.57 20.59 -5.49
N GLY A 32 -4.25 20.49 -5.31
CA GLY A 32 -3.45 21.45 -4.52
C GLY A 32 -3.68 21.33 -3.01
N ALA A 33 -4.35 20.27 -2.56
CA ALA A 33 -4.46 19.93 -1.14
C ALA A 33 -3.11 19.50 -0.56
N ALA A 34 -3.02 19.50 0.77
CA ALA A 34 -1.81 19.05 1.46
C ALA A 34 -1.47 17.59 1.05
N PRO A 35 -0.17 17.27 0.89
CA PRO A 35 0.24 15.94 0.49
C PRO A 35 -0.20 14.89 1.53
N ILE A 36 -0.72 13.77 1.06
CA ILE A 36 -1.25 12.71 1.90
C ILE A 36 -0.11 11.81 2.33
N ALA A 37 0.05 11.63 3.64
CA ALA A 37 1.06 10.77 4.23
C ALA A 37 0.66 9.29 4.09
N ILE A 38 1.51 8.50 3.45
CA ILE A 38 1.29 7.07 3.25
C ILE A 38 1.90 6.30 4.41
N HIS A 39 1.05 5.66 5.20
CA HIS A 39 1.45 4.88 6.37
C HIS A 39 1.24 3.38 6.17
N GLY A 40 0.33 2.99 5.28
CA GLY A 40 0.04 1.62 4.93
C GLY A 40 0.46 1.31 3.49
N LEU A 41 1.04 0.14 3.28
CA LEU A 41 1.23 -0.45 1.97
C LEU A 41 0.56 -1.83 2.01
N ALA A 42 -0.29 -2.13 1.04
CA ALA A 42 -0.93 -3.44 0.94
C ALA A 42 -0.73 -4.01 -0.45
N VAL A 43 -0.33 -5.27 -0.53
CA VAL A 43 -0.36 -6.05 -1.77
C VAL A 43 -1.68 -6.78 -1.79
N CYS A 44 -2.47 -6.47 -2.80
CA CYS A 44 -3.83 -6.93 -2.95
C CYS A 44 -4.02 -7.61 -4.31
N ARG A 45 -5.01 -8.48 -4.41
CA ARG A 45 -5.38 -9.13 -5.68
C ARG A 45 -6.89 -9.19 -5.83
N TYR A 46 -7.37 -8.84 -7.01
CA TYR A 46 -8.77 -9.00 -7.39
C TYR A 46 -9.01 -10.45 -7.83
N GLY A 47 -9.85 -11.17 -7.09
CA GLY A 47 -10.19 -12.57 -7.40
C GLY A 47 -8.98 -13.45 -7.70
N ASP A 48 -8.99 -14.06 -8.89
CA ASP A 48 -7.96 -14.96 -9.41
C ASP A 48 -7.15 -14.32 -10.56
N GLU A 49 -7.08 -12.98 -10.60
CA GLU A 49 -6.22 -12.29 -11.55
C GLU A 49 -4.76 -12.69 -11.35
N ALA A 50 -4.01 -12.75 -12.46
CA ALA A 50 -2.58 -13.04 -12.41
C ALA A 50 -1.76 -11.87 -11.86
N GLN A 51 -2.27 -10.65 -12.00
CA GLN A 51 -1.63 -9.43 -11.56
C GLN A 51 -2.00 -9.14 -10.10
N VAL A 52 -1.13 -8.39 -9.43
CA VAL A 52 -1.37 -7.90 -8.08
C VAL A 52 -1.26 -6.38 -8.07
N TYR A 53 -1.86 -5.77 -7.07
CA TYR A 53 -1.91 -4.33 -6.93
C TYR A 53 -1.27 -3.95 -5.61
N ARG A 54 -0.33 -3.00 -5.62
CA ARG A 54 0.17 -2.39 -4.40
C ARG A 54 -0.62 -1.13 -4.12
N PHE A 55 -1.43 -1.17 -3.08
CA PHE A 55 -2.13 -0.01 -2.56
C PHE A 55 -1.24 0.75 -1.60
N SER A 56 -1.22 2.06 -1.78
CA SER A 56 -0.62 3.05 -0.91
C SER A 56 -1.75 3.68 -0.14
N CYS A 57 -1.80 3.44 1.16
CA CYS A 57 -2.90 3.84 2.02
C CYS A 57 -2.43 4.83 3.09
N ASP A 58 -3.36 5.65 3.54
CA ASP A 58 -3.13 6.55 4.67
C ASP A 58 -3.04 5.77 6.00
N ALA A 59 -3.03 6.49 7.13
CA ALA A 59 -2.98 5.87 8.46
C ALA A 59 -4.23 5.05 8.83
N HIS A 60 -5.34 5.20 8.11
CA HIS A 60 -6.62 4.53 8.33
C HIS A 60 -6.90 3.39 7.33
N TRP A 61 -5.93 3.09 6.46
CA TRP A 61 -6.09 2.16 5.33
C TRP A 61 -7.03 2.66 4.22
N ASP A 62 -7.25 3.97 4.11
CA ASP A 62 -7.90 4.55 2.94
C ASP A 62 -6.92 4.55 1.76
N THR A 63 -7.31 3.93 0.64
CA THR A 63 -6.47 3.82 -0.55
C THR A 63 -6.32 5.18 -1.22
N VAL A 64 -5.07 5.63 -1.34
CA VAL A 64 -4.70 6.92 -1.96
C VAL A 64 -4.21 6.70 -3.38
N GLN A 65 -3.45 5.63 -3.60
CA GLN A 65 -2.90 5.29 -4.90
C GLN A 65 -2.71 3.78 -5.01
N ASP A 66 -3.05 3.21 -6.15
CA ASP A 66 -2.72 1.84 -6.51
C ASP A 66 -1.73 1.77 -7.67
N GLU A 67 -0.93 0.71 -7.70
CA GLU A 67 -0.01 0.43 -8.80
C GLU A 67 -0.01 -1.07 -9.10
N VAL A 68 -0.04 -1.43 -10.38
CA VAL A 68 -0.14 -2.82 -10.83
C VAL A 68 1.24 -3.45 -10.99
N TYR A 69 1.35 -4.70 -10.58
CA TYR A 69 2.56 -5.51 -10.64
C TYR A 69 2.25 -6.90 -11.19
N ALA A 70 3.26 -7.52 -11.79
CA ALA A 70 3.14 -8.86 -12.33
C ALA A 70 3.08 -9.95 -11.24
N SER A 71 3.54 -9.66 -10.01
CA SER A 71 3.64 -10.63 -8.91
C SER A 71 3.78 -9.95 -7.55
N GLU A 72 3.42 -10.67 -6.48
CA GLU A 72 3.54 -10.19 -5.09
C GLU A 72 4.96 -9.80 -4.72
N HIS A 73 5.94 -10.56 -5.22
CA HIS A 73 7.36 -10.29 -5.03
C HIS A 73 7.75 -8.93 -5.62
N ASP A 74 7.40 -8.67 -6.87
CA ASP A 74 7.67 -7.39 -7.53
C ASP A 74 7.02 -6.22 -6.78
N ALA A 75 5.76 -6.36 -6.37
CA ALA A 75 5.04 -5.34 -5.61
C ALA A 75 5.76 -4.97 -4.28
N ARG A 76 6.44 -5.96 -3.67
CA ARG A 76 7.17 -5.81 -2.39
C ARG A 76 8.61 -5.31 -2.55
N GLU A 77 9.27 -5.60 -3.66
CA GLU A 77 10.66 -5.16 -3.90
C GLU A 77 10.73 -3.82 -4.66
N GLN A 78 9.82 -3.60 -5.59
CA GLN A 78 9.76 -2.41 -6.42
C GLN A 78 9.03 -1.27 -5.71
N LEU A 79 9.37 -0.96 -4.45
CA LEU A 79 8.91 0.29 -3.83
C LEU A 79 9.58 1.47 -4.54
N PRO A 80 8.82 2.45 -5.06
CA PRO A 80 9.33 3.74 -5.46
C PRO A 80 10.22 4.37 -4.38
N ALA A 81 11.25 5.12 -4.80
CA ALA A 81 12.15 5.80 -3.86
C ALA A 81 11.40 6.74 -2.90
N GLN A 82 10.28 7.32 -3.34
CA GLN A 82 9.40 8.15 -2.51
C GLN A 82 8.77 7.40 -1.33
N TYR A 83 8.65 6.06 -1.39
CA TYR A 83 8.08 5.22 -0.33
C TYR A 83 9.16 4.49 0.50
N ARG A 84 10.44 4.86 0.35
CA ARG A 84 11.56 4.25 1.07
C ARG A 84 12.06 5.08 2.24
N ALA A 85 11.27 6.04 2.73
CA ALA A 85 11.65 6.80 3.92
C ALA A 85 11.76 5.91 5.16
N VAL A 86 11.00 4.81 5.18
CA VAL A 86 11.01 3.78 6.22
C VAL A 86 11.07 2.40 5.57
N ALA A 87 11.74 1.45 6.22
CA ALA A 87 11.75 0.06 5.76
C ALA A 87 10.34 -0.56 5.87
N ALA A 88 9.82 -1.09 4.76
CA ALA A 88 8.55 -1.80 4.74
C ALA A 88 8.69 -3.19 5.35
N VAL A 89 8.19 -3.36 6.58
CA VAL A 89 8.09 -4.67 7.24
C VAL A 89 6.79 -5.33 6.80
N TRP A 90 6.92 -6.26 5.85
CA TRP A 90 5.79 -6.98 5.28
C TRP A 90 5.30 -8.10 6.21
N ASN A 91 3.99 -8.13 6.44
CA ASN A 91 3.24 -9.13 7.18
C ASN A 91 2.28 -9.84 6.22
N THR A 92 1.95 -11.09 6.51
CA THR A 92 0.99 -11.91 5.76
C THR A 92 -0.16 -12.32 6.68
N PRO A 93 -1.38 -12.49 6.15
CA PRO A 93 -2.58 -12.84 6.94
C PRO A 93 -2.53 -14.25 7.51
#